data_AF-A0A1Q3DKH9-F1
#
_entry.id   AF-A0A1Q3DKH9-F1
#
_cell.length_a   1.000
_cell.length_b   1.000
_cell.length_c   1.000
_cell.angle_alpha   90.00
_cell.angle_beta   90.00
_cell.angle_gamma   90.00
#
_symmetry.space_group_name_H-M   'P 1'
#
loop_
_entity.id
_entity.type
_entity.pdbx_description
1 polymer ?
#
loop_
_entity_poly.entity_id
_entity_poly.type
_entity_poly.pdbx_seq_one_letter_code
_entity_poly.pdbx_strand_id
1 'polypeptide(L)'
;RKWGQVGSFSFHTVSSGVFMVKFEKGHARDWVLDNGPWDIWGYHIALKKWSKGMSLKLEDCTSIPIWVKLSNVPVHLWSKLGLSYIASVLGRPLYMDTPTTNRHSLNFARVCVDMLASSPFPSSIALDLDDGSSTAVNV
;
A
#
# COMPACT_ATOMS: atom_id res chain seq x y z
N ARG A 1 -5.39 6.06 19.79
CA ARG A 1 -5.97 6.91 18.71
C ARG A 1 -4.83 7.48 17.85
N LYS A 2 -4.32 6.75 16.85
CA LYS A 2 -3.14 7.18 16.06
C LYS A 2 -3.44 8.38 15.15
N TRP A 3 -4.55 8.36 14.41
CA TRP A 3 -4.89 9.45 13.48
C TRP A 3 -5.15 10.79 14.18
N GLY A 4 -5.77 10.75 15.37
CA GLY A 4 -6.03 11.94 16.17
C GLY A 4 -4.79 12.63 16.73
N GLN A 5 -3.63 11.97 16.72
CA GLN A 5 -2.35 12.60 17.07
C GLN A 5 -1.79 13.45 15.93
N VAL A 6 -2.25 13.23 14.70
CA VAL A 6 -1.75 13.87 13.49
C VAL A 6 -2.67 14.99 13.00
N GLY A 7 -3.96 14.90 13.32
CA GLY A 7 -4.87 16.01 13.12
C GLY A 7 -6.33 15.66 13.44
N SER A 8 -7.15 16.72 13.48
CA SER A 8 -8.60 16.61 13.58
C SER A 8 -9.20 16.07 12.28
N PHE A 9 -10.19 15.20 12.43
CA PHE A 9 -10.95 14.64 11.33
C PHE A 9 -12.38 14.35 11.75
N SER A 10 -13.27 14.28 10.77
CA SER A 10 -14.64 13.79 10.92
C SER A 10 -14.82 12.50 10.13
N PHE A 11 -15.67 11.62 10.64
CA PHE A 11 -15.96 10.32 10.07
C PHE A 11 -17.43 10.25 9.68
N HIS A 12 -17.71 9.85 8.45
CA HIS A 12 -19.05 9.82 7.88
C HIS A 12 -19.30 8.45 7.26
N THR A 13 -20.38 7.78 7.66
CA THR A 13 -20.84 6.56 6.98
C THR A 13 -21.54 6.96 5.70
N VAL A 14 -21.14 6.35 4.58
CA VAL A 14 -21.77 6.61 3.27
C VAL A 14 -22.72 5.49 2.90
N SER A 15 -22.26 4.24 3.04
CA SER A 15 -23.04 3.04 2.79
C SER A 15 -22.44 1.87 3.59
N SER A 16 -23.04 0.68 3.48
CA SER A 16 -22.53 -0.50 4.20
C SER A 16 -21.08 -0.79 3.79
N GLY A 17 -20.17 -0.75 4.77
CA GLY A 17 -18.74 -0.98 4.54
C GLY A 17 -17.98 0.16 3.84
N VAL A 18 -18.62 1.30 3.55
CA VAL A 18 -17.97 2.47 2.93
C VAL A 18 -18.08 3.69 3.82
N PHE A 19 -16.92 4.27 4.12
CA PHE A 19 -16.79 5.42 5.00
C PHE A 19 -16.01 6.54 4.32
N MET A 20 -16.35 7.77 4.67
CA MET A 20 -15.63 8.96 4.24
C MET A 20 -15.00 9.66 5.45
N VAL A 21 -13.69 9.87 5.37
CA VAL A 21 -12.92 10.53 6.42
C VAL A 21 -12.46 11.88 5.89
N LYS A 22 -12.96 12.95 6.51
CA LYS A 22 -12.60 14.33 6.16
C LYS A 22 -11.63 14.88 7.20
N PHE A 23 -10.39 15.08 6.78
CA PHE A 23 -9.37 15.77 7.57
C PHE A 23 -9.47 17.28 7.39
N GLU A 24 -9.23 18.03 8.47
CA GLU A 24 -9.16 19.50 8.41
C GLU A 24 -7.92 19.98 7.64
N LYS A 25 -6.82 19.22 7.72
CA LYS A 25 -5.54 19.57 7.11
C LYS A 25 -5.08 18.48 6.13
N GLY A 26 -4.63 18.91 4.94
CA GLY A 26 -4.15 18.01 3.89
C GLY A 26 -2.97 17.13 4.33
N HIS A 27 -2.02 17.69 5.08
CA HIS A 27 -0.86 16.92 5.58
C HIS A 27 -1.27 15.77 6.50
N ALA A 28 -2.33 15.91 7.29
CA ALA A 28 -2.79 14.87 8.19
C ALA A 28 -3.41 13.71 7.39
N ARG A 29 -4.19 14.03 6.34
CA ARG A 29 -4.67 13.04 5.37
C ARG A 29 -3.50 12.30 4.71
N ASP A 30 -2.52 13.04 4.19
CA ASP A 30 -1.41 12.44 3.45
C ASP A 30 -0.55 11.55 4.35
N TRP A 31 -0.26 12.01 5.57
CA TRP A 31 0.42 11.18 6.56
C TRP A 31 -0.35 9.89 6.87
N VAL A 32 -1.67 9.94 7.02
CA VAL A 32 -2.49 8.74 7.24
C VAL A 32 -2.45 7.82 6.02
N LEU A 33 -2.51 8.34 4.80
CA LEU A 33 -2.39 7.53 3.58
C LEU A 33 -1.01 6.86 3.46
N ASP A 34 0.05 7.55 3.85
CA ASP A 34 1.43 7.07 3.70
C ASP A 34 1.84 6.07 4.79
N ASN A 35 1.23 6.15 5.98
CA ASN A 35 1.63 5.38 7.17
C ASN A 35 0.72 4.17 7.49
N GLY A 36 -0.02 3.66 6.51
CA GLY A 36 -0.78 2.40 6.65
C GLY A 36 0.11 1.14 6.83
N PRO A 37 -0.44 -0.08 6.72
CA PRO A 37 -1.86 -0.41 6.70
C PRO A 37 -2.54 -0.01 8.02
N TRP A 38 -3.87 0.03 8.02
CA TRP A 38 -4.65 0.43 9.18
C TRP A 38 -5.62 -0.65 9.60
N ASP A 39 -5.57 -0.99 10.88
CA ASP A 39 -6.47 -1.95 11.51
C ASP A 39 -7.38 -1.23 12.49
N ILE A 40 -8.68 -1.48 12.36
CA ILE A 40 -9.68 -1.03 13.31
C ILE A 40 -10.43 -2.27 13.79
N TRP A 41 -10.20 -2.63 15.05
CA TRP A 41 -10.93 -3.71 15.73
C TRP A 41 -10.80 -5.08 15.04
N GLY A 42 -9.61 -5.35 14.48
CA GLY A 42 -9.33 -6.59 13.74
C GLY A 42 -9.73 -6.56 12.27
N TYR A 43 -10.31 -5.47 11.78
CA TYR A 43 -10.62 -5.28 10.36
C TYR A 43 -9.56 -4.41 9.68
N HIS A 44 -8.99 -4.93 8.59
CA HIS A 44 -8.11 -4.18 7.70
C HIS A 44 -8.93 -3.13 6.93
N ILE A 45 -8.45 -1.89 6.90
CA ILE A 45 -9.08 -0.80 6.16
C ILE A 45 -8.22 -0.44 4.96
N ALA A 46 -8.82 -0.55 3.77
CA ALA A 46 -8.30 0.06 2.56
C ALA A 46 -8.62 1.56 2.55
N LEU A 47 -7.58 2.39 2.37
CA LEU A 47 -7.76 3.84 2.25
C LEU A 47 -7.44 4.30 0.84
N LYS A 48 -8.37 5.04 0.24
CA LYS A 48 -8.18 5.66 -1.08
C LYS A 48 -8.54 7.12 -1.01
N LYS A 49 -7.70 7.97 -1.59
CA LYS A 49 -7.97 9.40 -1.69
C LYS A 49 -9.19 9.61 -2.59
N TRP A 50 -10.21 10.26 -2.04
CA TRP A 50 -11.43 10.55 -2.78
C TRP A 50 -11.16 11.50 -3.95
N SER A 51 -11.84 11.26 -5.08
CA SER A 51 -11.87 12.12 -6.25
C SER A 51 -13.28 12.22 -6.81
N LYS A 52 -13.57 13.32 -7.53
CA LYS A 52 -14.87 13.52 -8.18
C LYS A 52 -15.12 12.38 -9.17
N GLY A 53 -16.30 11.75 -9.08
CA GLY A 53 -16.70 10.64 -9.94
C GLY A 53 -16.32 9.24 -9.43
N MET A 54 -15.62 9.15 -8.29
CA MET A 54 -15.38 7.87 -7.64
C MET A 54 -16.69 7.28 -7.09
N SER A 55 -16.95 6.00 -7.37
CA SER A 55 -18.08 5.30 -6.75
C SER A 55 -17.86 5.16 -5.24
N LEU A 56 -18.93 5.35 -4.48
CA LEU A 56 -18.97 5.16 -3.02
C LEU A 56 -19.74 3.90 -2.65
N LYS A 57 -19.77 2.93 -3.57
CA LYS A 57 -20.31 1.59 -3.34
C LYS A 57 -19.18 0.60 -3.25
N LEU A 58 -19.26 -0.29 -2.27
CA LEU A 58 -18.24 -1.31 -2.05
C LEU A 58 -18.13 -2.28 -3.25
N GLU A 59 -19.26 -2.61 -3.87
CA GLU A 59 -19.35 -3.50 -5.04
C GLU A 59 -18.61 -2.97 -6.29
N ASP A 60 -18.47 -1.65 -6.41
CA ASP A 60 -17.72 -1.03 -7.51
C ASP A 60 -16.21 -0.95 -7.22
N CYS A 61 -15.76 -1.31 -6.01
CA CYS A 61 -14.36 -1.26 -5.60
C CYS A 61 -13.61 -2.52 -6.06
N THR A 62 -13.18 -2.51 -7.31
CA THR A 62 -12.46 -3.65 -7.92
C THR A 62 -10.98 -3.73 -7.51
N SER A 63 -10.37 -2.61 -7.10
CA SER A 63 -8.98 -2.55 -6.65
C SER A 63 -8.78 -1.63 -5.45
N ILE A 64 -7.76 -1.92 -4.65
CA ILE A 64 -7.38 -1.18 -3.45
C ILE A 64 -5.87 -0.93 -3.40
N PRO A 65 -5.43 0.28 -3.01
CA PRO A 65 -4.02 0.54 -2.76
C PRO A 65 -3.60 -0.06 -1.41
N ILE A 66 -2.60 -0.94 -1.43
CA ILE A 66 -2.04 -1.61 -0.25
C ILE A 66 -0.55 -1.30 -0.14
N TRP A 67 -0.10 -0.89 1.06
CA TRP A 67 1.33 -0.78 1.37
C TRP A 67 1.88 -2.16 1.71
N VAL A 68 2.75 -2.68 0.85
CA VAL A 68 3.38 -3.99 0.95
C VAL A 68 4.83 -3.85 1.42
N LYS A 69 5.29 -4.78 2.26
CA LYS A 69 6.65 -4.79 2.80
C LYS A 69 7.46 -5.92 2.17
N LEU A 70 8.24 -5.59 1.14
CA LEU A 70 9.13 -6.53 0.48
C LEU A 70 10.43 -6.70 1.28
N SER A 71 10.71 -7.92 1.74
CA SER A 71 11.95 -8.25 2.46
C SER A 71 12.74 -9.36 1.76
N ASN A 72 14.04 -9.47 2.06
CA ASN A 72 14.99 -10.30 1.31
C ASN A 72 15.13 -9.93 -0.17
N VAL A 73 14.96 -8.64 -0.48
CA VAL A 73 15.12 -8.14 -1.84
C VAL A 73 16.61 -8.15 -2.23
N PRO A 74 17.00 -8.74 -3.37
CA PRO A 74 18.38 -8.66 -3.87
C PRO A 74 18.84 -7.21 -4.03
N VAL A 75 20.06 -6.91 -3.57
CA VAL A 75 20.61 -5.54 -3.54
C VAL A 75 20.70 -4.91 -4.93
N HIS A 76 20.86 -5.69 -6.00
CA HIS A 76 20.88 -5.16 -7.36
C HIS A 76 19.48 -4.74 -7.86
N LEU A 77 18.40 -5.28 -7.27
CA LEU A 77 17.00 -4.92 -7.58
C LEU A 77 16.49 -3.73 -6.74
N TRP A 78 17.33 -3.14 -5.90
CA TRP A 78 17.03 -1.97 -5.08
C TRP A 78 17.00 -0.66 -5.88
N SER A 79 16.31 -0.67 -7.01
CA SER A 79 16.02 0.51 -7.82
C SER A 79 14.51 0.70 -7.93
N LYS A 80 14.09 1.90 -8.34
CA LYS A 80 12.68 2.15 -8.63
C LYS A 80 12.13 1.12 -9.63
N LEU A 81 12.91 0.76 -10.64
CA LEU A 81 12.53 -0.22 -11.65
C LEU A 81 12.47 -1.64 -11.06
N GLY A 82 13.50 -2.08 -10.34
CA GLY A 82 13.54 -3.43 -9.76
C GLY A 82 12.47 -3.68 -8.71
N LEU A 83 12.25 -2.73 -7.80
CA LEU A 83 11.18 -2.83 -6.80
C LEU A 83 9.78 -2.79 -7.43
N SER A 84 9.60 -1.99 -8.49
CA SER A 84 8.33 -1.98 -9.24
C SER A 84 8.12 -3.30 -9.99
N TYR A 85 9.18 -3.89 -10.55
CA TYR A 85 9.13 -5.20 -11.20
C TYR A 85 8.66 -6.29 -10.23
N ILE A 86 9.27 -6.39 -9.05
CA ILE A 86 8.86 -7.36 -8.02
C ILE A 86 7.41 -7.11 -7.58
N ALA A 87 7.07 -5.86 -7.23
CA ALA A 87 5.73 -5.51 -6.77
C ALA A 87 4.65 -5.71 -7.83
N SER A 88 5.01 -5.74 -9.12
CA SER A 88 4.07 -5.92 -10.22
C SER A 88 3.36 -7.29 -10.22
N VAL A 89 3.95 -8.28 -9.54
CA VAL A 89 3.34 -9.60 -9.32
C VAL A 89 2.04 -9.49 -8.50
N LEU A 90 1.96 -8.50 -7.61
CA LEU A 90 0.81 -8.29 -6.73
C LEU A 90 -0.28 -7.41 -7.36
N GLY A 91 0.09 -6.56 -8.32
CA GLY A 91 -0.80 -5.56 -8.92
C GLY A 91 -0.03 -4.43 -9.56
N ARG A 92 -0.61 -3.22 -9.62
CA ARG A 92 0.07 -2.06 -10.21
C ARG A 92 0.84 -1.26 -9.15
N PRO A 93 2.19 -1.19 -9.20
CA PRO A 93 2.95 -0.34 -8.28
C PRO A 93 2.59 1.14 -8.47
N LEU A 94 2.34 1.85 -7.37
CA LEU A 94 1.96 3.25 -7.34
C LEU A 94 3.08 4.13 -6.78
N TYR A 95 3.53 3.82 -5.56
CA TYR A 95 4.43 4.68 -4.77
C TYR A 95 5.44 3.86 -3.97
N MET A 96 6.55 4.49 -3.60
CA MET A 96 7.50 3.98 -2.60
C MET A 96 7.58 4.99 -1.47
N ASP A 97 7.76 4.52 -0.24
CA ASP A 97 7.97 5.43 0.87
C ASP A 97 9.35 6.13 0.75
N THR A 98 9.53 7.22 1.49
CA THR A 98 10.77 8.00 1.46
C THR A 98 11.99 7.19 1.89
N PRO A 99 11.96 6.37 2.96
CA PRO A 99 13.08 5.52 3.33
C PRO A 99 13.52 4.54 2.23
N THR A 100 12.56 3.90 1.55
CA THR A 100 12.84 2.98 0.42
C THR A 100 13.44 3.74 -0.75
N THR A 101 12.84 4.89 -1.12
CA THR A 101 13.31 5.71 -2.24
C THR A 101 14.74 6.20 -2.06
N ASN A 102 15.08 6.63 -0.84
CA ASN A 102 16.41 7.15 -0.51
C ASN A 102 17.41 6.06 -0.11
N ARG A 103 16.99 4.79 -0.10
CA ARG A 103 17.79 3.63 0.31
C ARG A 103 18.43 3.77 1.70
N HIS A 104 17.71 4.36 2.65
CA HIS A 104 18.24 4.59 4.01
C HIS A 104 18.55 3.29 4.78
N SER A 105 17.83 2.20 4.51
CA SER A 105 18.04 0.89 5.16
C SER A 105 17.63 -0.23 4.22
N LEU A 106 18.50 -1.22 3.97
CA LEU A 106 18.22 -2.32 3.03
C LEU A 106 17.44 -3.51 3.58
N ASN A 107 16.88 -3.38 4.78
CA ASN A 107 16.19 -4.49 5.46
C ASN A 107 14.85 -4.86 4.80
N PHE A 108 14.14 -3.85 4.29
CA PHE A 108 12.91 -4.04 3.53
C PHE A 108 12.64 -2.82 2.66
N ALA A 109 11.93 -3.03 1.57
CA ALA A 109 11.34 -1.99 0.74
C ALA A 109 9.83 -1.94 0.99
N ARG A 110 9.27 -0.73 1.01
CA ARG A 110 7.84 -0.53 1.18
C ARG A 110 7.25 0.11 -0.07
N VAL A 111 6.34 -0.61 -0.71
CA VAL A 111 5.75 -0.24 -2.01
C VAL A 111 4.23 -0.22 -1.87
N CYS A 112 3.59 0.87 -2.31
CA CYS A 112 2.15 0.96 -2.43
C CYS A 112 1.73 0.35 -3.77
N VAL A 113 0.88 -0.67 -3.75
CA VAL A 113 0.44 -1.41 -4.93
C VAL A 113 -1.09 -1.34 -5.02
N ASP A 114 -1.62 -0.94 -6.17
CA ASP A 114 -3.05 -1.09 -6.48
C ASP A 114 -3.31 -2.55 -6.84
N MET A 115 -3.88 -3.29 -5.90
CA MET A 115 -4.15 -4.72 -6.02
C MET A 115 -5.64 -4.95 -6.27
N LEU A 116 -5.99 -5.99 -7.04
CA LEU A 116 -7.38 -6.41 -7.15
C LEU A 116 -7.91 -6.79 -5.77
N ALA A 117 -9.11 -6.34 -5.42
CA ALA A 117 -9.70 -6.60 -4.10
C ALA A 117 -9.96 -8.09 -3.84
N SER A 118 -10.07 -8.89 -4.92
CA SER A 118 -10.23 -10.35 -4.88
C SER A 118 -8.91 -11.12 -4.94
N SER A 119 -7.77 -10.44 -5.11
CA SER A 119 -6.48 -11.11 -5.26
C SER A 119 -6.09 -11.81 -3.95
N PRO A 120 -5.54 -13.03 -4.01
CA PRO A 120 -4.85 -13.59 -2.86
C PRO A 120 -3.65 -12.69 -2.49
N PHE A 121 -3.27 -12.76 -1.22
CA PHE A 121 -2.08 -12.09 -0.71
C PHE A 121 -1.00 -13.15 -0.41
N PRO A 122 -0.02 -13.36 -1.30
CA PRO A 122 1.00 -14.40 -1.12
C PRO A 122 1.96 -14.03 0.02
N SER A 123 2.57 -15.03 0.65
CA SER A 123 3.64 -14.83 1.65
C SER A 123 4.99 -14.49 1.02
N SER A 124 5.19 -14.86 -0.25
CA SER A 124 6.45 -14.67 -0.97
C SER A 124 6.24 -14.62 -2.48
N ILE A 125 7.15 -13.93 -3.17
CA ILE A 125 7.26 -13.82 -4.63
C ILE A 125 8.54 -14.53 -5.06
N ALA A 126 8.43 -15.54 -5.92
CA ALA A 126 9.58 -16.17 -6.56
C ALA A 126 10.14 -15.27 -7.66
N LEU A 127 11.46 -15.13 -7.73
CA LEU A 127 12.18 -14.37 -8.73
C LEU A 127 13.23 -15.26 -9.40
N ASP A 128 13.20 -15.31 -10.72
CA ASP A 128 14.26 -15.90 -11.52
C ASP A 128 15.23 -14.80 -11.94
N LEU A 129 16.51 -15.00 -11.65
CA LEU A 129 17.58 -14.05 -11.93
C LEU A 129 18.29 -14.40 -13.24
N ASP A 130 18.96 -13.41 -13.83
CA ASP A 130 19.64 -13.55 -15.13
C ASP A 130 20.77 -14.60 -15.13
N ASP A 131 21.30 -14.94 -13.95
CA ASP A 131 22.32 -15.98 -13.77
C ASP A 131 21.73 -17.40 -13.70
N GLY A 132 20.42 -17.55 -13.87
CA GLY A 132 19.70 -18.81 -13.80
C GLY A 132 19.39 -19.29 -12.38
N SER A 133 19.75 -18.51 -11.35
CA SER A 133 19.35 -18.79 -9.97
C SER A 133 17.94 -18.25 -9.68
N SER A 134 17.26 -18.87 -8.71
CA SER A 134 15.98 -18.38 -8.21
C SER A 134 16.09 -17.95 -6.76
N THR A 135 15.37 -16.90 -6.39
CA THR A 135 15.26 -16.41 -5.01
C THR A 135 13.81 -16.11 -4.65
N ALA A 136 13.54 -15.88 -3.38
CA ALA A 136 12.21 -15.53 -2.88
C ALA A 136 12.25 -14.20 -2.12
N VAL A 137 11.38 -13.28 -2.52
CA VAL A 137 11.11 -12.03 -1.80
C VAL A 137 9.88 -12.24 -0.93
N ASN A 138 10.02 -12.00 0.37
CA ASN A 138 8.90 -12.09 1.30
C ASN A 138 8.03 -10.83 1.21
N VAL A 139 6.71 -11.01 1.34
CA VAL A 139 5.68 -9.98 1.18
C VAL A 139 5.05 -9.59 2.52
#